data_AF-A0A758HZ06-F1
#
_entry.id   AF-A0A758HZ06-F1
#
_cell.length_a   1.000
_cell.length_b   1.000
_cell.length_c   1.000
_cell.angle_alpha   90.00
_cell.angle_beta   90.00
_cell.angle_gamma   90.00
#
_symmetry.space_group_name_H-M   'P 1'
#
loop_
_entity.id
_entity.type
_entity.pdbx_description
1 polymer ?
#
loop_
_entity_poly.entity_id
_entity_poly.type
_entity_poly.pdbx_seq_one_letter_code
_entity_poly.pdbx_strand_id
1 'polypeptide(L)' 'GETLNGYLVALKNDAETQKLVLDINHARRASYQQLADSNHLPVDEVAKMAGQKLVERARPGEYVQGINGKWMRK' A
#
# COMPACT_ATOMS: atom_id res chain seq x y z
N GLY A 1 5.61 -1.26 5.53
CA GLY A 1 5.82 -2.21 4.42
C GLY A 1 4.63 -2.17 3.50
N GLU A 2 4.85 -2.49 2.23
CA GLU A 2 3.79 -2.55 1.21
C GLU A 2 2.91 -3.78 1.38
N THR A 3 1.62 -3.65 1.07
CA THR A 3 0.66 -4.74 1.09
C THR A 3 0.01 -4.91 -0.29
N LEU A 4 -0.63 -6.06 -0.50
CA LEU A 4 -1.38 -6.32 -1.72
C LEU A 4 -2.69 -5.53 -1.84
N ASN A 5 -3.14 -4.85 -0.77
CA ASN A 5 -4.31 -3.98 -0.82
C ASN A 5 -3.97 -2.52 -1.17
N GLY A 6 -2.71 -2.23 -1.50
CA GLY A 6 -2.29 -0.91 -1.99
C GLY A 6 -1.91 0.08 -0.89
N TYR A 7 -1.92 -0.32 0.37
CA TYR A 7 -1.61 0.56 1.51
C TYR A 7 -0.33 0.13 2.24
N LEU A 8 0.20 1.04 3.04
CA LEU A 8 1.30 0.76 3.95
C LEU A 8 0.79 0.27 5.29
N VAL A 9 1.52 -0.67 5.89
CA VAL A 9 1.41 -1.03 7.30
C VAL A 9 2.70 -0.66 8.03
N ALA A 10 2.58 0.00 9.18
CA ALA A 10 3.71 0.31 10.05
C ALA A 10 4.28 -0.98 10.66
N LEU A 11 5.58 -1.21 10.49
CA LEU A 11 6.28 -2.37 11.10
C LEU A 11 6.84 -2.07 12.49
N LYS A 12 7.01 -0.78 12.78
CA LYS A 12 7.38 -0.27 14.09
C LYS A 12 6.21 0.48 14.67
N ASN A 13 6.03 0.38 15.98
CA ASN A 13 4.91 0.98 16.70
C ASN A 13 5.23 2.34 17.32
N ASP A 14 6.20 3.07 16.77
CA ASP A 14 6.48 4.44 17.18
C ASP A 14 5.52 5.44 16.50
N ALA A 15 5.23 6.53 17.21
CA ALA A 15 4.24 7.52 16.80
C ALA A 15 4.60 8.20 15.47
N GLU A 16 5.89 8.44 15.22
CA GLU A 16 6.35 9.06 13.97
C GLU A 16 6.10 8.15 12.77
N THR A 17 6.44 6.86 12.89
CA THR A 17 6.19 5.87 11.84
C THR A 17 4.70 5.69 11.58
N GLN A 18 3.88 5.60 12.64
CA GLN A 18 2.43 5.48 12.50
C GLN A 18 1.83 6.70 11.81
N LYS A 19 2.24 7.91 12.21
CA LYS A 19 1.79 9.16 11.59
C LYS A 19 2.17 9.21 10.10
N LEU A 20 3.42 8.87 9.76
CA LEU A 20 3.86 8.84 8.37
C LEU A 20 3.05 7.85 7.52
N VAL A 21 2.80 6.65 8.04
CA VAL A 21 1.99 5.64 7.35
C VAL A 21 0.56 6.13 7.12
N LEU A 22 -0.05 6.79 8.11
CA LEU A 22 -1.39 7.37 7.98
C LEU A 22 -1.42 8.47 6.92
N ASP A 23 -0.46 9.40 6.94
CA ASP A 23 -0.37 10.52 6.01
C ASP A 23 -0.20 10.01 4.56
N ILE A 24 0.66 8.99 4.35
CA ILE A 24 0.83 8.35 3.03
C ILE A 24 -0.45 7.62 2.59
N ASN A 25 -1.08 6.85 3.47
CA ASN A 25 -2.28 6.10 3.13
C ASN A 25 -3.46 7.02 2.78
N HIS A 26 -3.56 8.18 3.43
CA HIS A 26 -4.54 9.20 3.07
C HIS A 26 -4.32 9.74 1.65
N ALA A 27 -3.07 10.09 1.30
CA ALA A 27 -2.72 10.54 -0.04
C ALA A 27 -3.00 9.46 -1.10
N ARG A 28 -2.62 8.20 -0.83
CA ARG A 28 -2.89 7.06 -1.72
C ARG A 28 -4.39 6.87 -1.95
N ARG A 29 -5.21 6.92 -0.90
CA ARG A 29 -6.67 6.78 -1.01
C ARG A 29 -7.27 7.86 -1.92
N ALA A 30 -6.83 9.10 -1.77
CA ALA A 30 -7.29 10.19 -2.65
C ALA A 30 -6.92 9.92 -4.12
N SER A 31 -5.68 9.51 -4.40
CA SER A 31 -5.27 9.14 -5.77
C SER A 31 -6.03 7.94 -6.32
N TYR A 32 -6.25 6.90 -5.50
CA TYR A 32 -7.02 5.73 -5.92
C TYR A 32 -8.47 6.11 -6.23
N GLN A 33 -9.08 6.99 -5.44
CA GLN A 33 -10.44 7.47 -5.69
C GLN A 33 -10.53 8.21 -7.02
N GLN A 34 -9.60 9.15 -7.29
CA GLN A 34 -9.58 9.87 -8.57
C GLN A 34 -9.46 8.93 -9.78
N LEU A 35 -8.60 7.92 -9.66
CA LEU A 35 -8.42 6.93 -10.73
C LEU A 35 -9.65 6.02 -10.87
N ALA A 36 -10.25 5.61 -9.75
CA ALA A 36 -11.48 4.83 -9.71
C ALA A 36 -12.62 5.56 -10.42
N ASP A 37 -12.83 6.84 -10.11
CA ASP A 37 -13.86 7.68 -10.72
C ASP A 37 -13.62 7.83 -12.23
N SER A 38 -12.36 8.06 -12.63
CA SER A 38 -11.99 8.25 -14.04
C SER A 38 -12.17 6.98 -14.88
N ASN A 39 -12.05 5.80 -14.27
CA ASN A 39 -12.11 4.51 -14.96
C ASN A 39 -13.40 3.74 -14.67
N HIS A 40 -14.34 4.30 -13.90
CA HIS A 40 -15.58 3.64 -13.47
C HIS A 40 -15.31 2.30 -12.76
N LEU A 41 -14.28 2.26 -11.92
CA LEU A 41 -13.87 1.07 -11.16
C LEU A 41 -14.14 1.27 -9.66
N PRO A 42 -14.33 0.20 -8.89
CA PRO A 42 -14.28 0.29 -7.44
C PRO A 42 -12.88 0.73 -6.95
N VAL A 43 -12.83 1.64 -5.98
CA VAL A 43 -11.57 2.14 -5.40
C VAL A 43 -10.69 1.01 -4.82
N ASP A 44 -11.32 -0.04 -4.28
CA ASP A 44 -10.62 -1.20 -3.73
C ASP A 44 -9.89 -2.02 -4.81
N GLU A 45 -10.48 -2.14 -6.01
CA GLU A 45 -9.83 -2.81 -7.14
C GLU A 45 -8.64 -2.00 -7.66
N VAL A 46 -8.76 -0.67 -7.69
CA VAL A 46 -7.63 0.22 -8.00
C VAL A 46 -6.51 0.06 -6.98
N ALA A 47 -6.84 0.04 -5.68
CA ALA A 47 -5.88 -0.13 -4.61
C ALA A 47 -5.16 -1.49 -4.69
N LYS A 48 -5.89 -2.57 -4.99
CA LYS A 48 -5.31 -3.91 -5.20
C LYS A 48 -4.33 -3.94 -6.37
N MET A 49 -4.72 -3.38 -7.53
CA MET A 49 -3.83 -3.30 -8.69
C MET A 49 -2.56 -2.47 -8.40
N ALA A 50 -2.71 -1.37 -7.64
CA ALA A 50 -1.58 -0.58 -7.19
C ALA A 50 -0.70 -1.38 -6.22
N GLY A 51 -1.29 -2.09 -5.25
CA GLY A 51 -0.59 -2.93 -4.28
C GLY A 51 0.24 -4.03 -4.93
N GLN A 52 -0.32 -4.73 -5.92
CA GLN A 52 0.42 -5.72 -6.72
C GLN A 52 1.66 -5.08 -7.36
N LYS A 53 1.49 -3.98 -8.08
CA LYS A 53 2.60 -3.27 -8.73
C LYS A 53 3.65 -2.76 -7.74
N LEU A 54 3.23 -2.25 -6.58
CA LEU A 54 4.13 -1.75 -5.54
C LEU A 54 4.94 -2.89 -4.91
N VAL A 55 4.30 -4.02 -4.61
CA VAL A 55 4.97 -5.23 -4.10
C VAL A 55 5.93 -5.81 -5.13
N GLU A 56 5.60 -5.78 -6.42
CA GLU A 56 6.50 -6.23 -7.49
C GLU A 56 7.72 -5.30 -7.66
N ARG A 57 7.51 -3.99 -7.52
CA ARG A 57 8.55 -2.96 -7.69
C ARG A 57 9.37 -2.66 -6.44
N ALA A 58 9.03 -3.27 -5.31
CA ALA A 58 9.72 -3.07 -4.06
C ALA A 58 11.21 -3.45 -4.20
N ARG A 59 12.09 -2.55 -3.74
CA ARG A 59 13.54 -2.63 -3.88
C ARG A 59 14.14 -3.61 -2.87
N PRO A 60 15.34 -4.16 -3.14
CA PRO A 60 16.06 -4.96 -2.16
C PRO A 60 16.18 -4.23 -0.82
N GLY A 61 15.78 -4.91 0.25
CA GLY A 61 15.77 -4.37 1.60
C GLY A 61 14.43 -3.78 2.05
N GLU A 62 13.48 -3.53 1.15
CA GLU A 62 12.11 -3.11 1.49
C GLU A 62 11.26 -4.30 1.95
N TYR A 63 10.23 -4.02 2.75
CA TYR A 63 9.33 -5.05 3.28
C TYR A 63 7.99 -5.05 2.56
N VAL A 64 7.55 -6.25 2.16
CA VAL A 64 6.25 -6.51 1.54
C VAL A 64 5.48 -7.58 2.30
N GLN A 65 4.16 -7.50 2.31
CA GLN A 65 3.30 -8.54 2.87
C GLN A 65 2.88 -9.53 1.77
N GLY A 66 3.20 -10.81 1.94
CA GLY A 66 2.77 -11.89 1.06
C GLY A 66 1.28 -12.20 1.21
N ILE A 67 0.74 -12.98 0.27
CA ILE A 67 -0.66 -13.44 0.26
C ILE A 67 -1.01 -14.22 1.53
N ASN A 68 -0.03 -14.91 2.12
CA ASN A 68 -0.18 -15.64 3.38
C ASN A 68 -0.15 -14.74 4.64
N GLY A 69 -0.16 -13.41 4.46
CA GLY A 69 -0.09 -12.43 5.54
C GLY A 69 1.30 -12.24 6.15
N LYS A 70 2.31 -13.01 5.71
CA LYS A 70 3.68 -12.94 6.25
C LYS A 70 4.48 -11.82 5.61
N TRP A 71 5.33 -11.19 6.40
CA TRP A 71 6.28 -10.19 5.92
C TRP A 71 7.48 -10.85 5.26
N MET A 72 7.88 -10.32 4.11
CA MET A 72 9.08 -10.69 3.38
C MET A 72 9.90 -9.44 3.13
N ARG A 73 11.21 -9.55 3.28
CA ARG A 73 12.15 -8.53 2.84
C ARG A 73 12.58 -8.88 1.41
N LYS A 74 12.39 -7.94 0.48
CA LYS A 74 12.80 -8.11 -0.92
C LYS A 74 14.31 -8.16 -1.07
#